data_AF-A0A0G2E9F8-F1
#
_entry.id   AF-A0A0G2E9F8-F1
#
_cell.length_a   1.000
_cell.length_b   1.000
_cell.length_c   1.000
_cell.angle_alpha   90.00
_cell.angle_beta   90.00
_cell.angle_gamma   90.00
#
_symmetry.space_group_name_H-M   'P 1'
#
loop_
_entity.id
_entity.type
_entity.pdbx_description
1 polymer ?
#
loop_
_entity_poly.entity_id
_entity_poly.type
_entity_poly.pdbx_seq_one_letter_code
_entity_poly.pdbx_strand_id
1 'polypeptide(L)'
;MGGKNYHIEIVFEDGVRWLARIRRFTASSPPPKLRDYLIQSEIATLKCLEATAVPTPKLFDYTFEGDGNPVGVGYMLIEKLPGTSLQWHVASSKQKFKVLEGLADAFIELQKQPLSEIGCLKNPSSHQIGPFARDVLTDLTHPI
;
A
#
# COMPACT_ATOMS: atom_id res chain seq x y z
N MET A 1 16.33 1.05 -1.08
CA MET A 1 15.49 0.89 -2.28
C MET A 1 14.53 -0.27 -2.03
N GLY A 2 13.22 0.00 -1.97
CA GLY A 2 12.20 -1.04 -1.83
C GLY A 2 12.12 -1.93 -3.08
N GLY A 3 11.76 -3.20 -2.92
CA GLY A 3 11.87 -4.18 -4.01
C GLY A 3 10.97 -3.88 -5.22
N LYS A 4 9.73 -3.41 -4.98
CA LYS A 4 8.68 -3.37 -6.02
C LYS A 4 8.16 -1.98 -6.40
N ASN A 5 8.42 -0.96 -5.58
CA ASN A 5 7.92 0.40 -5.81
C ASN A 5 9.05 1.42 -5.71
N TYR A 6 9.00 2.46 -6.54
CA TYR A 6 9.69 3.72 -6.30
C TYR A 6 8.83 4.58 -5.36
N HIS A 7 9.49 5.22 -4.40
CA HIS A 7 8.89 6.22 -3.51
C HIS A 7 9.60 7.53 -3.76
N ILE A 8 8.92 8.48 -4.40
CA ILE A 8 9.45 9.80 -4.74
C ILE A 8 8.79 10.82 -3.81
N GLU A 9 9.59 11.63 -3.13
CA GLU A 9 9.06 12.72 -2.33
C GLU A 9 8.70 13.91 -3.21
N ILE A 10 7.47 14.39 -3.06
CA ILE A 10 6.99 15.64 -3.66
C ILE A 10 6.97 16.68 -2.55
N VAL A 11 7.67 17.80 -2.75
CA VAL A 11 7.73 18.92 -1.81
C VAL A 11 7.03 20.10 -2.45
N PHE A 12 5.96 20.57 -1.83
CA PHE A 12 5.21 21.75 -2.27
C PHE A 12 5.83 23.03 -1.71
N GLU A 13 5.54 24.17 -2.35
CA GLU A 13 6.07 25.48 -1.94
C GLU A 13 5.67 25.88 -0.52
N ASP A 14 4.51 25.42 -0.05
CA ASP A 14 4.01 25.61 1.31
C ASP A 14 4.67 24.70 2.37
N GLY A 15 5.60 23.84 1.95
CA GLY A 15 6.32 22.91 2.80
C GLY A 15 5.58 21.58 3.05
N VAL A 16 4.38 21.39 2.52
CA VAL A 16 3.68 20.10 2.55
C VAL A 16 4.48 19.08 1.74
N ARG A 17 4.49 17.82 2.21
CA ARG A 17 5.26 16.73 1.61
C ARG A 17 4.37 15.53 1.34
N TRP A 18 4.36 15.07 0.10
CA TRP A 18 3.69 13.83 -0.31
C TRP A 18 4.72 12.78 -0.73
N LEU A 19 4.28 11.53 -0.80
CA LEU A 19 5.02 10.44 -1.43
C LEU A 19 4.25 9.95 -2.66
N ALA A 20 4.88 10.04 -3.82
CA ALA A 20 4.46 9.33 -5.01
C ALA A 20 4.99 7.89 -4.95
N ARG A 21 4.09 6.92 -4.92
CA ARG A 21 4.36 5.49 -5.00
C ARG A 21 4.12 5.02 -6.42
N ILE A 22 5.15 4.55 -7.09
CA ILE A 22 5.09 4.09 -8.49
C ILE A 22 5.59 2.67 -8.56
N ARG A 23 4.84 1.76 -9.18
CA ARG A 23 5.27 0.37 -9.34
C ARG A 23 6.47 0.30 -10.28
N ARG A 24 7.51 -0.45 -9.90
CA ARG A 24 8.66 -0.70 -10.77
C ARG A 24 8.22 -1.60 -11.92
N PHE A 25 8.54 -1.18 -13.15
CA PHE A 25 8.41 -2.03 -14.33
C PHE A 25 9.74 -2.75 -14.60
N THR A 26 9.69 -4.07 -14.67
CA THR A 26 10.82 -4.97 -14.91
C THR A 26 10.37 -6.11 -15.83
N ALA A 27 11.32 -6.87 -16.40
CA ALA A 27 10.98 -8.00 -17.27
C ALA A 27 10.08 -9.07 -16.62
N SER A 28 10.10 -9.16 -15.28
CA SER A 28 9.25 -10.06 -14.49
C SER A 28 7.99 -9.39 -13.94
N SER A 29 7.63 -8.20 -14.42
CA SER A 29 6.41 -7.52 -13.95
C SER A 29 5.17 -8.21 -14.51
N PRO A 30 4.11 -8.39 -13.70
CA PRO A 30 2.88 -9.04 -14.13
C PRO A 30 2.18 -8.23 -15.23
N PRO A 31 1.24 -8.80 -16.00
CA PRO A 31 0.50 -8.08 -17.05
C PRO A 31 -0.22 -6.81 -16.52
N PRO A 32 -0.48 -5.79 -17.37
CA PRO A 32 -1.10 -4.52 -16.95
C PRO A 32 -2.36 -4.67 -16.10
N LYS A 33 -3.30 -5.53 -16.52
CA LYS A 33 -4.53 -5.81 -15.75
C LYS A 33 -4.28 -6.30 -14.33
N LEU A 34 -3.25 -7.13 -14.14
CA LEU A 34 -2.88 -7.64 -12.82
C LEU A 34 -2.15 -6.57 -11.99
N ARG A 35 -1.39 -5.67 -12.63
CA ARG A 35 -0.81 -4.49 -11.95
C ARG A 35 -1.91 -3.55 -11.44
N ASP A 36 -2.90 -3.26 -12.27
CA ASP A 36 -4.02 -2.40 -11.89
C ASP A 36 -4.83 -3.02 -10.75
N TYR A 37 -5.10 -4.34 -10.81
CA TYR A 37 -5.75 -5.07 -9.72
C TYR A 37 -4.96 -4.98 -8.40
N LEU A 38 -3.63 -5.11 -8.46
CA LEU A 38 -2.76 -4.98 -7.29
C LEU A 38 -2.80 -3.55 -6.72
N ILE A 39 -2.73 -2.52 -7.56
CA ILE A 39 -2.83 -1.12 -7.12
C ILE A 39 -4.21 -0.86 -6.51
N GLN A 40 -5.29 -1.35 -7.13
CA GLN A 40 -6.64 -1.24 -6.60
C GLN A 40 -6.75 -1.89 -5.23
N SER A 41 -6.11 -3.04 -5.02
CA SER A 41 -6.11 -3.70 -3.73
C SER A 41 -5.29 -2.97 -2.66
N GLU A 42 -4.15 -2.38 -3.02
CA GLU A 42 -3.38 -1.50 -2.13
C GLU A 42 -4.21 -0.28 -1.70
N ILE A 43 -4.93 0.35 -2.63
CA ILE A 43 -5.83 1.49 -2.36
C ILE A 43 -6.98 1.10 -1.44
N ALA A 44 -7.67 -0.01 -1.74
CA ALA A 44 -8.76 -0.49 -0.92
C ALA A 44 -8.28 -0.79 0.51
N THR A 45 -7.08 -1.36 0.65
CA THR A 45 -6.46 -1.63 1.96
C THR A 45 -6.18 -0.32 2.70
N LEU A 46 -5.58 0.69 2.06
CA LEU A 46 -5.33 1.99 2.70
C LEU A 46 -6.64 2.64 3.18
N LYS A 47 -7.68 2.66 2.35
CA LYS A 47 -9.00 3.21 2.71
C LYS A 47 -9.69 2.44 3.84
N CYS A 48 -9.52 1.12 3.91
CA CYS A 48 -10.00 0.32 5.03
C CYS A 48 -9.27 0.72 6.33
N LEU A 49 -7.94 0.87 6.26
CA LEU A 49 -7.12 1.26 7.40
C LEU A 49 -7.38 2.70 7.88
N GLU A 50 -7.79 3.62 7.00
CA GLU A 50 -8.20 4.99 7.38
C GLU A 50 -9.36 5.02 8.38
N ALA A 51 -10.18 3.97 8.43
CA ALA A 51 -11.28 3.84 9.40
C ALA A 51 -10.84 3.25 10.75
N THR A 52 -9.55 2.95 10.93
CA THR A 52 -9.00 2.31 12.13
C THR A 52 -8.12 3.28 12.93
N ALA A 53 -7.77 2.90 14.16
CA ALA A 53 -6.78 3.65 14.94
C ALA A 53 -5.32 3.43 14.47
N VAL A 54 -5.07 2.56 13.47
CA VAL A 54 -3.72 2.30 12.96
C VAL A 54 -3.20 3.53 12.20
N PRO A 55 -2.02 4.07 12.54
CA PRO A 55 -1.42 5.18 11.81
C PRO A 55 -1.18 4.83 10.34
N THR A 56 -2.01 5.40 9.47
CA THR A 56 -2.03 5.09 8.03
C THR A 56 -1.89 6.39 7.24
N PRO A 57 -1.06 6.43 6.19
CA PRO A 57 -0.97 7.62 5.35
C PRO A 57 -2.28 7.84 4.60
N LYS A 58 -2.75 9.09 4.56
CA LYS A 58 -3.91 9.46 3.73
C LYS A 58 -3.60 9.26 2.24
N LEU A 59 -4.57 8.73 1.50
CA LEU A 59 -4.50 8.68 0.04
C LEU A 59 -5.05 10.00 -0.54
N PHE A 60 -4.22 10.74 -1.28
CA PHE A 60 -4.61 11.99 -1.92
C PHE A 60 -5.14 11.77 -3.33
N ASP A 61 -4.43 10.96 -4.12
CA ASP A 61 -4.80 10.68 -5.51
C ASP A 61 -4.17 9.37 -5.98
N TYR A 62 -4.68 8.79 -7.06
CA TYR A 62 -4.09 7.63 -7.71
C TYR A 62 -4.54 7.53 -9.15
N THR A 63 -3.77 6.79 -9.94
CA THR A 63 -4.19 6.40 -11.28
C THR A 63 -3.64 5.03 -11.63
N PHE A 64 -4.29 4.39 -12.59
CA PHE A 64 -3.88 3.10 -13.14
C PHE A 64 -3.00 3.32 -14.37
N GLU A 65 -2.42 2.24 -14.90
CA GLU A 65 -1.56 2.33 -16.08
C GLU A 65 -2.36 2.52 -17.39
N GLY A 66 -3.65 2.17 -17.38
CA GLY A 66 -4.53 2.19 -18.56
C GLY A 66 -4.70 3.55 -19.26
N ASP A 67 -5.43 3.50 -20.38
CA ASP A 67 -5.55 4.61 -21.34
C ASP A 67 -6.10 5.89 -20.70
N GLY A 68 -5.30 6.97 -20.76
CA GLY A 68 -5.65 8.30 -20.23
C GLY A 68 -4.70 8.84 -19.16
N ASN A 69 -3.77 8.04 -18.66
CA ASN A 69 -2.74 8.49 -17.71
C ASN A 69 -1.55 9.15 -18.43
N PRO A 70 -1.33 10.48 -18.32
CA PRO A 70 -0.23 11.17 -18.99
C PRO A 70 1.16 10.83 -18.41
N VAL A 71 1.22 10.24 -17.22
CA VAL A 71 2.47 9.79 -16.57
C VAL A 71 2.95 8.45 -17.16
N GLY A 72 2.06 7.69 -17.81
CA GLY A 72 2.37 6.42 -18.47
C GLY A 72 2.63 5.24 -17.53
N VAL A 73 2.50 5.43 -16.22
CA VAL A 73 2.63 4.40 -15.19
C VAL A 73 1.61 4.60 -14.06
N GLY A 74 1.08 3.51 -13.53
CA GLY A 74 0.18 3.57 -12.37
C GLY A 74 0.91 4.11 -11.13
N TYR A 75 0.25 5.01 -10.40
CA TYR A 75 0.80 5.66 -9.20
C TYR A 75 -0.24 5.86 -8.11
N MET A 76 0.25 6.06 -6.88
CA MET A 76 -0.52 6.59 -5.76
C MET A 76 0.21 7.79 -5.16
N LEU A 77 -0.50 8.87 -4.87
CA LEU A 77 -0.03 10.01 -4.11
C LEU A 77 -0.58 9.87 -2.68
N ILE A 78 0.32 9.75 -1.72
CA ILE A 78 -0.04 9.54 -0.32
C ILE A 78 0.66 10.53 0.60
N GLU A 79 0.13 10.70 1.80
CA GLU A 79 0.76 11.46 2.88
C GLU A 79 2.14 10.91 3.23
N LYS A 80 3.12 11.82 3.38
CA LYS A 80 4.40 11.50 3.99
C LYS A 80 4.27 11.55 5.51
N LEU A 81 4.07 10.39 6.14
CA LEU A 81 4.03 10.31 7.60
C LEU A 81 5.36 10.78 8.23
N PRO A 82 5.31 11.52 9.35
CA PRO A 82 6.50 11.89 10.09
C PRO A 82 7.13 10.64 10.71
N GLY A 83 8.45 10.53 10.61
CA GLY A 83 9.17 9.43 11.24
C GLY A 83 10.54 9.19 10.63
N THR A 84 11.23 8.23 11.21
CA THR A 84 12.55 7.79 10.77
C THR A 84 12.54 6.28 10.58
N SER A 85 13.23 5.80 9.55
CA SER A 85 13.40 4.36 9.35
C SER A 85 14.01 3.71 10.58
N LEU A 86 13.38 2.65 11.07
CA LEU A 86 13.89 1.89 12.20
C LEU A 86 15.20 1.20 11.83
N GLN A 87 16.28 1.55 12.51
CA GLN A 87 17.56 0.87 12.40
C GLN A 87 17.72 -0.07 13.60
N TRP A 88 17.21 -1.29 13.47
CA TRP A 88 17.11 -2.24 14.60
C TRP A 88 18.44 -2.52 15.31
N HIS A 89 19.54 -2.58 14.55
CA HIS A 89 20.88 -2.91 15.07
C HIS A 89 21.45 -1.85 16.02
N VAL A 90 21.12 -0.57 15.81
CA VAL A 90 21.57 0.57 16.65
C VAL A 90 20.51 1.05 17.64
N ALA A 91 19.28 0.56 17.55
CA ALA A 91 18.21 0.94 18.46
C ALA A 91 18.46 0.41 19.87
N SER A 92 18.27 1.27 20.87
CA SER A 92 18.32 0.91 22.29
C SER A 92 17.20 -0.07 22.66
N SER A 93 17.36 -0.79 23.78
CA SER A 93 16.32 -1.71 24.28
C SER A 93 14.97 -1.01 24.49
N LYS A 94 14.99 0.23 25.00
CA LYS A 94 13.77 1.04 25.19
C LYS A 94 13.08 1.38 23.86
N GLN A 95 13.84 1.73 22.82
CA GLN A 95 13.30 2.01 21.49
C GLN A 95 12.71 0.75 20.84
N LYS A 96 13.41 -0.39 20.95
CA LYS A 96 12.92 -1.68 20.46
C LYS A 96 11.62 -2.07 21.13
N PHE A 97 11.54 -1.93 22.46
CA PHE A 97 10.32 -2.21 23.21
C PHE A 97 9.16 -1.33 22.74
N LYS A 98 9.37 -0.02 22.59
CA LYS A 98 8.35 0.90 22.08
C LYS A 98 7.84 0.51 20.68
N VAL A 99 8.73 0.05 19.79
CA VAL A 99 8.32 -0.44 18.47
C VAL A 99 7.47 -1.70 18.58
N LEU A 100 7.88 -2.67 19.40
CA LEU A 100 7.13 -3.91 19.59
C LEU A 100 5.76 -3.67 20.21
N GLU A 101 5.66 -2.76 21.17
CA GLU A 101 4.40 -2.31 21.76
C GLU A 101 3.48 -1.70 20.70
N GLY A 102 3.96 -0.75 19.90
CA GLY A 102 3.16 -0.16 18.83
C GLY A 102 2.73 -1.16 17.73
N LEU A 103 3.56 -2.17 17.44
CA LEU A 103 3.16 -3.28 16.54
C LEU A 103 2.05 -4.14 17.15
N ALA A 104 2.11 -4.42 18.46
CA ALA A 104 1.07 -5.16 19.16
C ALA A 104 -0.26 -4.37 19.14
N ASP A 105 -0.21 -3.07 19.43
CA ASP A 105 -1.39 -2.20 19.37
C ASP A 105 -2.01 -2.19 17.97
N ALA A 106 -1.17 -2.09 16.93
CA ALA A 106 -1.64 -2.16 15.55
C ALA A 106 -2.31 -3.51 15.24
N PHE A 107 -1.74 -4.64 15.67
CA PHE A 107 -2.36 -5.95 15.45
C PHE A 107 -3.69 -6.12 16.18
N ILE A 108 -3.78 -5.63 17.43
CA ILE A 108 -5.03 -5.65 18.20
C ILE A 108 -6.11 -4.84 17.46
N GLU A 109 -5.75 -3.68 16.92
CA GLU A 109 -6.68 -2.85 16.16
C GLU A 109 -7.12 -3.51 14.85
N LEU A 110 -6.19 -4.08 14.09
CA LEU A 110 -6.49 -4.78 12.84
C LEU A 110 -7.37 -6.02 13.05
N GLN A 111 -7.24 -6.71 14.20
CA GLN A 111 -8.08 -7.86 14.53
C GLN A 111 -9.57 -7.50 14.66
N LYS A 112 -9.90 -6.23 14.91
CA LYS A 112 -11.29 -5.76 15.01
C LYS A 112 -11.97 -5.67 13.64
N GLN A 113 -11.22 -5.72 12.54
CA GLN A 113 -11.77 -5.62 11.19
C GLN A 113 -12.55 -6.89 10.81
N PRO A 114 -13.75 -6.77 10.21
CA PRO A 114 -14.63 -7.91 9.90
C PRO A 114 -14.21 -8.63 8.61
N LEU A 115 -12.93 -8.95 8.45
CA LEU A 115 -12.43 -9.69 7.29
C LEU A 115 -12.65 -11.20 7.49
N SER A 116 -13.63 -11.77 6.81
CA SER A 116 -13.99 -13.19 6.93
C SER A 116 -13.19 -14.13 6.00
N GLU A 117 -12.44 -13.57 5.06
CA GLU A 117 -11.71 -14.31 4.04
C GLU A 117 -10.25 -13.85 3.95
N ILE A 118 -9.43 -14.56 3.19
CA ILE A 118 -8.05 -14.20 2.87
C ILE A 118 -7.96 -13.88 1.38
N GLY A 119 -7.21 -12.83 1.02
CA GLY A 119 -7.07 -12.44 -0.39
C GLY A 119 -6.76 -10.96 -0.57
N CYS A 120 -7.16 -10.43 -1.72
CA CYS A 120 -6.96 -9.02 -2.09
C CYS A 120 -8.24 -8.23 -1.87
N LEU A 121 -8.19 -7.21 -1.01
CA LEU A 121 -9.35 -6.35 -0.77
C LEU A 121 -9.72 -5.60 -2.06
N LYS A 122 -10.96 -5.71 -2.55
CA LYS A 122 -11.42 -5.05 -3.79
C LYS A 122 -12.07 -3.70 -3.52
N ASN A 123 -12.78 -3.58 -2.40
CA ASN A 123 -13.55 -2.40 -2.02
C ASN A 123 -13.45 -2.17 -0.50
N PRO A 124 -13.09 -0.95 -0.06
CA PRO A 124 -12.96 -0.63 1.36
C PRO A 124 -14.28 -0.67 2.15
N SER A 125 -15.43 -0.35 1.54
CA SER A 125 -16.70 -0.28 2.28
C SER A 125 -17.42 -1.63 2.38
N SER A 126 -17.35 -2.45 1.33
CA SER A 126 -18.00 -3.77 1.33
C SER A 126 -17.14 -4.88 1.93
N HIS A 127 -15.89 -4.60 2.30
CA HIS A 127 -14.91 -5.59 2.76
C HIS A 127 -14.79 -6.79 1.81
N GLN A 128 -15.11 -6.60 0.53
CA GLN A 128 -15.13 -7.68 -0.45
C GLN A 128 -13.70 -8.11 -0.75
N ILE A 129 -13.44 -9.40 -0.57
CA ILE A 129 -12.12 -10.00 -0.78
C ILE A 129 -12.14 -10.74 -2.11
N GLY A 130 -11.18 -10.41 -2.97
CA GLY A 130 -10.90 -11.10 -4.22
C GLY A 130 -9.76 -12.11 -4.08
N PRO A 131 -9.48 -12.89 -5.14
CA PRO A 131 -8.41 -13.87 -5.12
C PRO A 131 -7.04 -13.23 -4.88
N PHE A 132 -6.10 -14.03 -4.38
CA PHE A 132 -4.70 -13.62 -4.25
C PHE A 132 -4.11 -13.27 -5.62
N ALA A 133 -3.63 -12.04 -5.75
CA ALA A 133 -2.75 -11.68 -6.84
C ALA A 133 -1.29 -11.94 -6.46
N ARG A 134 -0.62 -12.81 -7.21
CA ARG A 134 0.83 -13.06 -7.06
C ARG A 134 1.51 -12.91 -8.41
N ASP A 135 2.64 -12.20 -8.42
CA ASP A 135 3.45 -11.90 -9.62
C ASP A 135 3.92 -13.16 -10.41
N VAL A 136 3.80 -14.38 -9.86
CA VAL A 136 4.39 -15.62 -10.42
C VAL A 136 3.36 -16.72 -10.71
N LEU A 137 2.09 -16.61 -10.29
CA LEU A 137 1.15 -17.76 -10.32
C LEU A 137 -0.28 -17.39 -10.74
N THR A 138 -0.47 -16.69 -11.86
CA THR A 138 -1.83 -16.53 -12.41
C THR A 138 -1.89 -17.00 -13.87
N ASP A 139 -2.41 -18.20 -14.05
CA ASP A 139 -3.18 -18.54 -15.26
C ASP A 139 -4.45 -17.69 -15.23
N LEU A 140 -4.52 -16.68 -16.10
CA LEU A 140 -5.68 -15.81 -16.25
C LEU A 140 -6.77 -16.52 -17.08
N THR A 141 -7.20 -17.71 -16.67
CA THR A 141 -8.22 -18.50 -17.39
C THR A 141 -9.65 -18.19 -16.96
N HIS A 142 -9.86 -17.39 -15.91
CA HIS A 142 -11.18 -16.97 -15.46
C HIS A 142 -11.32 -15.44 -15.30
N PRO A 143 -12.46 -14.86 -15.69
CA PRO A 143 -12.73 -13.42 -15.55
C PRO A 143 -12.88 -13.02 -14.07
N ILE A 144 -12.34 -11.83 -13.74
CA ILE A 144 -12.31 -11.19 -12.39
C ILE A 144 -13.61 -10.45 -12.09
#